data_AF-A0AA44CNQ6-F1
#
_entry.id   AF-A0AA44CNQ6-F1
#
_cell.length_a   1.000
_cell.length_b   1.000
_cell.length_c   1.000
_cell.angle_alpha   90.00
_cell.angle_beta   90.00
_cell.angle_gamma   90.00
#
_symmetry.space_group_name_H-M   'P 1'
#
loop_
_entity.id
_entity.type
_entity.pdbx_description
1 polymer ?
#
loop_
_entity_poly.entity_id
_entity_poly.type
_entity_poly.pdbx_seq_one_letter_code
_entity_poly.pdbx_strand_id
1 'polypeptide(L)'
;MKTNGHFFKNLMSNFTKSSHFSHEKKTIKNNQIQKTDFNCFEECKLSNLISELEKDFDYNYGYDKTFPIYMQIWDEINKSDDHRNYVLMEAQANKGKRSDALCCFLVEQGWLVEHTNIEFPSQSRVLDDLRSDALCQQAIRKLIVKGVQEKIKFIVDRESYPKKGWAKKEHEKQESILSIVCHVLGLTADKENGAKNRLGQDPISNVVSSITNRAHDFIKKNIDGENPDAIVTHKIVDAYYRCYSNKEGLPSAEIIDKVKDEIINTVLISSNPHNEDYHTLLDDCKRPLSIEASAYRIISKVLLHPIISEKYFNHMEAIVKSRSFLQPNGEKKESIRIEKKYLATDETYHIKSSQFYKDIESHLLSINKNLTENDILLCSMNYHQYFCQQFDLDVPSIATLESLQALAMKPDKRRAVHIE
;
A
#
# COMPACT_ATOMS: atom_id res chain seq x y z
N MET A 1 43.72 19.38 30.87
CA MET A 1 42.53 18.62 31.31
C MET A 1 41.66 18.34 30.11
N LYS A 2 41.73 17.11 29.60
CA LYS A 2 40.86 16.54 28.56
C LYS A 2 40.14 15.38 29.23
N THR A 3 38.81 15.34 29.16
CA THR A 3 38.01 14.25 29.69
C THR A 3 37.22 13.58 28.57
N ASN A 4 37.46 12.27 28.49
CA ASN A 4 36.55 11.16 28.25
C ASN A 4 35.81 11.06 26.92
N GLY A 5 36.29 10.11 26.12
CA GLY A 5 35.51 9.34 25.15
C GLY A 5 36.18 7.99 24.92
N HIS A 6 35.90 7.00 25.77
CA HIS A 6 36.22 5.59 25.51
C HIS A 6 34.98 4.75 25.77
N PHE A 7 34.41 4.18 24.70
CA PHE A 7 33.60 2.98 24.76
C PHE A 7 34.10 1.99 23.71
N PHE A 8 34.01 0.73 24.11
CA PHE A 8 34.84 -0.40 23.73
C PHE A 8 34.56 -0.97 22.33
N LYS A 9 35.62 -1.46 21.70
CA LYS A 9 35.62 -2.35 20.53
C LYS A 9 36.14 -3.72 20.96
N ASN A 10 35.48 -4.78 20.45
CA ASN A 10 35.94 -6.16 20.33
C ASN A 10 36.20 -6.99 21.59
N LEU A 11 35.34 -7.99 21.81
CA LEU A 11 35.69 -9.27 22.41
C LEU A 11 34.68 -10.30 21.92
N MET A 12 35.15 -11.29 21.15
CA MET A 12 34.74 -12.69 21.25
C MET A 12 35.59 -13.50 20.28
N SER A 13 36.68 -14.07 20.79
CA SER A 13 37.33 -15.24 20.22
C SER A 13 37.51 -16.30 21.31
N ASN A 14 37.10 -17.51 20.95
CA ASN A 14 37.54 -18.83 21.41
C ASN A 14 37.49 -19.19 22.89
N PHE A 15 36.63 -20.17 23.23
CA PHE A 15 37.04 -21.29 24.08
C PHE A 15 36.27 -22.57 23.73
N THR A 16 37.00 -23.60 23.32
CA THR A 16 36.60 -25.02 23.28
C THR A 16 37.18 -25.74 24.51
N LYS A 17 36.33 -26.46 25.27
CA LYS A 17 36.42 -27.90 25.64
C LYS A 17 35.69 -28.23 26.95
N SER A 18 34.56 -28.94 26.80
CA SER A 18 34.16 -30.18 27.49
C SER A 18 34.74 -30.53 28.89
N SER A 19 33.85 -30.77 29.87
CA SER A 19 33.61 -32.12 30.41
C SER A 19 32.31 -32.21 31.25
N HIS A 20 31.71 -33.39 31.20
CA HIS A 20 30.41 -33.83 31.74
C HIS A 20 30.19 -33.58 33.24
N PHE A 21 28.93 -33.31 33.63
CA PHE A 21 28.16 -34.21 34.49
C PHE A 21 26.65 -33.94 34.36
N SER A 22 25.92 -35.05 34.31
CA SER A 22 24.49 -35.25 34.11
C SER A 22 23.61 -34.64 35.20
N HIS A 23 22.53 -33.96 34.81
CA HIS A 23 21.23 -34.13 35.45
C HIS A 23 20.11 -33.85 34.43
N GLU A 24 19.22 -34.83 34.31
CA GLU A 24 17.99 -34.81 33.54
C GLU A 24 17.22 -33.50 33.75
N LYS A 25 17.06 -32.73 32.68
CA LYS A 25 15.99 -31.72 32.59
C LYS A 25 14.99 -32.21 31.58
N LYS A 26 13.82 -32.59 32.09
CA LYS A 26 12.60 -32.87 31.34
C LYS A 26 12.44 -31.83 30.23
N THR A 27 12.50 -32.27 28.98
CA THR A 27 12.06 -31.50 27.84
C THR A 27 10.58 -31.19 28.03
N ILE A 28 10.28 -29.90 28.18
CA ILE A 28 8.93 -29.37 28.11
C ILE A 28 8.41 -29.76 26.72
N LYS A 29 7.42 -30.65 26.71
CA LYS A 29 6.71 -31.05 25.50
C LYS A 29 6.17 -29.78 24.84
N ASN A 30 6.59 -29.52 23.61
CA ASN A 30 5.83 -28.69 22.69
C ASN A 30 4.40 -29.23 22.69
N ASN A 31 3.43 -28.39 23.06
CA ASN A 31 2.03 -28.69 22.86
C ASN A 31 1.80 -28.73 21.35
N GLN A 32 1.96 -29.93 20.77
CA GLN A 32 1.30 -30.30 19.53
C GLN A 32 -0.16 -29.94 19.69
N ILE A 33 -0.64 -29.12 18.76
CA ILE A 33 -2.06 -28.92 18.47
C ILE A 33 -2.73 -30.28 18.59
N GLN A 34 -3.67 -30.40 19.53
CA GLN A 34 -4.46 -31.62 19.70
C GLN A 34 -5.14 -31.88 18.36
N LYS A 35 -4.67 -32.93 17.67
CA LYS A 35 -5.45 -33.60 16.63
C LYS A 35 -6.74 -34.03 17.30
N THR A 36 -7.82 -33.31 17.03
CA THR A 36 -9.17 -33.86 17.12
C THR A 36 -9.19 -35.12 16.27
N ASP A 37 -9.68 -36.23 16.83
CA ASP A 37 -9.79 -37.53 16.16
C ASP A 37 -10.77 -37.43 14.98
N PHE A 38 -10.25 -37.02 13.82
CA PHE A 38 -10.91 -37.05 12.53
C PHE A 38 -10.83 -38.46 11.93
N ASN A 39 -11.88 -38.88 11.24
CA ASN A 39 -11.90 -40.15 10.52
C ASN A 39 -10.87 -40.13 9.36
N CYS A 40 -9.81 -40.94 9.43
CA CYS A 40 -8.62 -40.77 8.58
C CYS A 40 -8.85 -40.92 7.07
N PHE A 41 -9.97 -41.53 6.66
CA PHE A 41 -10.30 -41.77 5.25
C PHE A 41 -10.93 -40.55 4.56
N GLU A 42 -11.73 -39.78 5.30
CA GLU A 42 -12.40 -38.56 4.81
C GLU A 42 -11.40 -37.39 4.68
N GLU A 43 -10.43 -37.30 5.61
CA GLU A 43 -9.29 -36.38 5.50
C GLU A 43 -8.43 -36.65 4.25
N CYS A 44 -8.23 -37.92 3.88
CA CYS A 44 -7.43 -38.26 2.70
C CYS A 44 -8.08 -37.77 1.40
N LYS A 45 -9.42 -37.88 1.28
CA LYS A 45 -10.11 -37.43 0.06
C LYS A 45 -10.04 -35.91 -0.09
N LEU A 46 -10.39 -35.16 0.96
CA LEU A 46 -10.34 -33.70 0.92
C LEU A 46 -8.90 -33.19 0.71
N SER A 47 -7.92 -33.78 1.40
CA SER A 47 -6.51 -33.43 1.22
C SER A 47 -6.01 -33.69 -0.21
N ASN A 48 -6.44 -34.79 -0.84
CA ASN A 48 -6.13 -35.08 -2.23
C ASN A 48 -6.75 -34.04 -3.18
N LEU A 49 -8.03 -33.70 -3.01
CA LEU A 49 -8.70 -32.67 -3.82
C LEU A 49 -8.02 -31.30 -3.70
N ILE A 50 -7.61 -30.90 -2.50
CA ILE A 50 -6.86 -29.66 -2.31
C ILE A 50 -5.49 -29.72 -3.00
N SER A 51 -4.84 -30.87 -2.98
CA SER A 51 -3.54 -31.05 -3.63
C SER A 51 -3.65 -31.09 -5.16
N GLU A 52 -4.76 -31.58 -5.70
CA GLU A 52 -5.11 -31.46 -7.13
C GLU A 52 -5.37 -30.00 -7.50
N LEU A 53 -6.18 -29.30 -6.70
CA LEU A 53 -6.41 -27.87 -6.89
C LEU A 53 -5.10 -27.08 -6.89
N GLU A 54 -4.21 -27.33 -5.92
CA GLU A 54 -2.91 -26.68 -5.84
C GLU A 54 -2.06 -26.90 -7.10
N LYS A 55 -2.09 -28.11 -7.68
CA LYS A 55 -1.36 -28.42 -8.92
C LYS A 55 -1.94 -27.65 -10.10
N ASP A 56 -3.25 -27.69 -10.26
CA ASP A 56 -3.96 -27.16 -11.44
C ASP A 56 -4.18 -25.65 -11.37
N PHE A 57 -4.07 -25.05 -10.18
CA PHE A 57 -4.25 -23.62 -9.99
C PHE A 57 -3.21 -22.82 -10.78
N ASP A 58 -3.69 -21.94 -11.64
CA ASP A 58 -2.90 -20.94 -12.35
C ASP A 58 -3.67 -19.63 -12.30
N TYR A 59 -2.99 -18.56 -11.94
CA TYR A 59 -3.53 -17.21 -11.88
C TYR A 59 -4.09 -16.73 -13.23
N ASN A 60 -3.64 -17.33 -14.33
CA ASN A 60 -4.06 -16.98 -15.68
C ASN A 60 -5.22 -17.84 -16.21
N TYR A 61 -5.62 -18.90 -15.50
CA TYR A 61 -6.72 -19.74 -15.93
C TYR A 61 -8.09 -19.10 -15.61
N GLY A 62 -9.05 -19.35 -16.50
CA GLY A 62 -10.45 -19.05 -16.23
C GLY A 62 -11.03 -20.04 -15.24
N TYR A 63 -12.08 -19.61 -14.54
CA TYR A 63 -12.87 -20.40 -13.58
C TYR A 63 -13.27 -21.78 -14.14
N ASP A 64 -13.56 -21.87 -15.43
CA ASP A 64 -13.99 -23.11 -16.10
C ASP A 64 -13.00 -24.29 -15.93
N LYS A 65 -11.70 -24.01 -15.77
CA LYS A 65 -10.68 -25.06 -15.58
C LYS A 65 -10.67 -25.61 -14.16
N THR A 66 -10.92 -24.78 -13.16
CA THR A 66 -10.90 -25.17 -11.74
C THR A 66 -12.28 -25.59 -11.23
N PHE A 67 -13.35 -25.26 -11.97
CA PHE A 67 -14.74 -25.54 -11.61
C PHE A 67 -15.02 -27.00 -11.17
N PRO A 68 -14.55 -28.04 -11.88
CA PRO A 68 -14.83 -29.42 -11.48
C PRO A 68 -14.22 -29.79 -10.12
N ILE A 69 -13.03 -29.26 -9.80
CA ILE A 69 -12.36 -29.50 -8.52
C ILE A 69 -13.04 -28.67 -7.43
N TYR A 70 -13.42 -27.42 -7.74
CA TYR A 70 -14.16 -26.58 -6.80
C TYR A 70 -15.48 -27.19 -6.37
N MET A 71 -16.29 -27.73 -7.29
CA MET A 71 -17.54 -28.41 -6.94
C MET A 71 -17.32 -29.58 -5.99
N GLN A 72 -16.28 -30.40 -6.25
CA GLN A 72 -15.95 -31.54 -5.39
C GLN A 72 -15.50 -31.09 -3.99
N ILE A 73 -14.66 -30.05 -3.89
CA ILE A 73 -14.25 -29.50 -2.60
C ILE A 73 -15.49 -28.91 -1.88
N TRP A 74 -16.37 -28.21 -2.60
CA TRP A 74 -17.59 -27.63 -2.04
C TRP A 74 -18.53 -28.71 -1.46
N ASP A 75 -18.70 -29.83 -2.15
CA ASP A 75 -19.47 -30.97 -1.66
C ASP A 75 -18.83 -31.58 -0.40
N GLU A 76 -17.50 -31.71 -0.36
CA GLU A 76 -16.82 -32.25 0.83
C GLU A 76 -16.93 -31.33 2.05
N ILE A 77 -16.79 -30.00 1.90
CA ILE A 77 -16.88 -29.07 3.04
C ILE A 77 -18.28 -28.97 3.62
N ASN A 78 -19.32 -29.28 2.84
CA ASN A 78 -20.71 -29.23 3.31
C ASN A 78 -21.14 -30.51 4.04
N LYS A 79 -20.33 -31.58 4.03
CA LYS A 79 -20.63 -32.81 4.77
C LYS A 79 -20.40 -32.69 6.26
N SER A 80 -19.46 -31.84 6.68
CA SER A 80 -19.10 -31.69 8.09
C SER A 80 -18.45 -30.35 8.38
N ASP A 81 -18.74 -29.79 9.55
CA ASP A 81 -18.10 -28.58 10.07
C ASP A 81 -16.57 -28.73 10.12
N ASP A 82 -16.11 -29.94 10.42
CA ASP A 82 -14.71 -30.33 10.51
C ASP A 82 -13.96 -30.16 9.16
N HIS A 83 -14.59 -30.54 8.04
CA HIS A 83 -14.03 -30.32 6.70
C HIS A 83 -13.98 -28.83 6.33
N ARG A 84 -15.06 -28.09 6.63
CA ARG A 84 -15.09 -26.63 6.42
C ARG A 84 -13.98 -25.94 7.21
N ASN A 85 -13.84 -26.30 8.48
CA ASN A 85 -12.83 -25.74 9.38
C ASN A 85 -11.41 -26.05 8.91
N TYR A 86 -11.16 -27.28 8.41
CA TYR A 86 -9.87 -27.65 7.82
C TYR A 86 -9.52 -26.77 6.60
N VAL A 87 -10.46 -26.58 5.66
CA VAL A 87 -10.25 -25.73 4.48
C VAL A 87 -9.99 -24.28 4.88
N LEU A 88 -10.76 -23.73 5.82
CA LEU A 88 -10.56 -22.37 6.33
C LEU A 88 -9.18 -22.20 6.96
N MET A 89 -8.70 -23.19 7.73
CA MET A 89 -7.37 -23.15 8.34
C MET A 89 -6.26 -23.22 7.29
N GLU A 90 -6.39 -24.09 6.28
CA GLU A 90 -5.41 -24.18 5.19
C GLU A 90 -5.40 -22.91 4.33
N ALA A 91 -6.54 -22.29 4.07
CA ALA A 91 -6.65 -21.03 3.34
C ALA A 91 -5.94 -19.88 4.08
N GLN A 92 -6.17 -19.73 5.40
CA GLN A 92 -5.58 -18.64 6.18
C GLN A 92 -4.12 -18.88 6.64
N ALA A 93 -3.59 -20.09 6.44
CA ALA A 93 -2.25 -20.50 6.89
C ALA A 93 -1.09 -19.88 6.11
N ASN A 94 -1.35 -19.18 4.99
CA ASN A 94 -0.33 -18.53 4.15
C ASN A 94 0.78 -19.48 3.65
N LYS A 95 0.39 -20.69 3.20
CA LYS A 95 1.27 -21.74 2.66
C LYS A 95 1.56 -21.58 1.15
N GLY A 96 1.64 -20.34 0.67
CA GLY A 96 1.84 -20.03 -0.75
C GLY A 96 0.67 -20.51 -1.62
N LYS A 97 1.00 -21.19 -2.74
CA LYS A 97 0.04 -21.55 -3.80
C LYS A 97 -1.20 -22.29 -3.30
N ARG A 98 -1.04 -23.21 -2.34
CA ARG A 98 -2.15 -23.96 -1.73
C ARG A 98 -3.16 -23.03 -1.06
N SER A 99 -2.67 -22.12 -0.21
CA SER A 99 -3.52 -21.16 0.49
C SER A 99 -4.18 -20.19 -0.48
N ASP A 100 -3.44 -19.69 -1.47
CA ASP A 100 -3.98 -18.79 -2.50
C ASP A 100 -5.10 -19.45 -3.32
N ALA A 101 -4.91 -20.70 -3.73
CA ALA A 101 -5.91 -21.47 -4.46
C ALA A 101 -7.18 -21.70 -3.63
N LEU A 102 -7.04 -21.99 -2.33
CA LEU A 102 -8.17 -22.16 -1.42
C LEU A 102 -8.89 -20.85 -1.12
N CYS A 103 -8.16 -19.73 -0.98
CA CYS A 103 -8.78 -18.42 -0.84
C CYS A 103 -9.63 -18.07 -2.08
N CYS A 104 -9.11 -18.34 -3.28
CA CYS A 104 -9.86 -18.17 -4.52
C CYS A 104 -11.10 -19.07 -4.59
N PHE A 105 -10.94 -20.35 -4.26
CA PHE A 105 -12.05 -21.30 -4.15
C PHE A 105 -13.17 -20.76 -3.24
N LEU A 106 -12.83 -20.31 -2.03
CA LEU A 106 -13.81 -19.85 -1.04
C LEU A 106 -14.59 -18.63 -1.53
N VAL A 107 -13.91 -17.67 -2.18
CA VAL A 107 -14.56 -16.49 -2.75
C VAL A 107 -15.43 -16.85 -3.93
N GLU A 108 -14.91 -17.61 -4.90
CA GLU A 108 -15.62 -17.84 -6.17
C GLU A 108 -16.80 -18.79 -6.00
N GLN A 109 -16.67 -19.84 -5.18
CA GLN A 109 -17.80 -20.71 -4.87
C GLN A 109 -18.82 -20.04 -3.98
N GLY A 110 -18.38 -19.31 -2.96
CA GLY A 110 -19.31 -18.58 -2.10
C GLY A 110 -20.11 -17.54 -2.87
N TRP A 111 -19.48 -16.86 -3.84
CA TRP A 111 -20.18 -15.93 -4.71
C TRP A 111 -21.19 -16.61 -5.61
N LEU A 112 -20.82 -17.73 -6.25
CA LEU A 112 -21.73 -18.51 -7.09
C LEU A 112 -22.96 -18.92 -6.29
N VAL A 113 -22.78 -19.41 -5.07
CA VAL A 113 -23.89 -19.80 -4.18
C VAL A 113 -24.76 -18.59 -3.82
N GLU A 114 -24.19 -17.45 -3.43
CA GLU A 114 -24.97 -16.25 -3.09
C GLU A 114 -25.80 -15.72 -4.26
N HIS A 115 -25.36 -15.95 -5.50
CA HIS A 115 -26.01 -15.42 -6.72
C HIS A 115 -26.81 -16.46 -7.50
N THR A 116 -26.83 -17.74 -7.10
CA THR A 116 -27.61 -18.81 -7.77
C THR A 116 -29.13 -18.60 -7.69
N ASN A 117 -29.62 -17.80 -6.73
CA ASN A 117 -31.05 -17.48 -6.56
C ASN A 117 -31.52 -16.22 -7.33
N ILE A 118 -30.62 -15.56 -8.07
CA ILE A 118 -30.97 -14.38 -8.87
C ILE A 118 -31.12 -14.85 -10.32
N GLU A 119 -32.29 -14.64 -10.92
CA GLU A 119 -32.57 -14.96 -12.33
C GLU A 119 -31.69 -14.10 -13.25
N PHE A 120 -30.44 -14.53 -13.48
CA PHE A 120 -29.59 -14.00 -14.52
C PHE A 120 -29.40 -15.04 -15.64
N PRO A 121 -29.56 -14.64 -16.91
CA PRO A 121 -29.27 -15.53 -18.02
C PRO A 121 -27.74 -15.73 -18.09
N SER A 122 -27.29 -16.98 -17.97
CA SER A 122 -25.89 -17.47 -18.03
C SER A 122 -25.06 -17.33 -16.74
N GLN A 123 -25.03 -18.41 -15.95
CA GLN A 123 -24.43 -18.52 -14.61
C GLN A 123 -22.88 -18.48 -14.55
N SER A 124 -22.16 -18.42 -15.67
CA SER A 124 -20.68 -18.37 -15.65
C SER A 124 -20.07 -16.96 -15.78
N ARG A 125 -20.89 -15.92 -15.98
CA ARG A 125 -20.37 -14.57 -16.34
C ARG A 125 -20.49 -13.51 -15.26
N VAL A 126 -21.39 -13.65 -14.29
CA VAL A 126 -21.71 -12.58 -13.32
C VAL A 126 -20.50 -12.17 -12.47
N LEU A 127 -19.64 -13.12 -12.10
CA LEU A 127 -18.44 -12.83 -11.32
C LEU A 127 -17.34 -12.23 -12.19
N ASP A 128 -17.08 -12.76 -13.38
CA ASP A 128 -16.12 -12.17 -14.33
C ASP A 128 -16.50 -10.72 -14.70
N ASP A 129 -17.80 -10.47 -14.92
CA ASP A 129 -18.31 -9.15 -15.31
C ASP A 129 -18.24 -8.12 -14.16
N LEU A 130 -18.24 -8.56 -12.90
CA LEU A 130 -18.24 -7.69 -11.71
C LEU A 130 -16.95 -7.76 -10.88
N ARG A 131 -16.02 -8.68 -11.19
CA ARG A 131 -14.81 -8.96 -10.38
C ARG A 131 -13.99 -7.70 -10.23
N SER A 132 -13.74 -7.00 -11.33
CA SER A 132 -12.93 -5.78 -11.33
C SER A 132 -13.49 -4.72 -10.36
N ASP A 133 -14.81 -4.48 -10.39
CA ASP A 133 -15.44 -3.51 -9.47
C ASP A 133 -15.39 -4.00 -8.02
N ALA A 134 -15.68 -5.28 -7.77
CA ALA A 134 -15.62 -5.86 -6.43
C ALA A 134 -14.21 -5.80 -5.83
N LEU A 135 -13.17 -6.08 -6.62
CA LEU A 135 -11.77 -5.94 -6.22
C LEU A 135 -11.40 -4.47 -5.96
N CYS A 136 -11.92 -3.52 -6.75
CA CYS A 136 -11.74 -2.10 -6.49
C CYS A 136 -12.35 -1.69 -5.14
N GLN A 137 -13.58 -2.13 -4.86
CA GLN A 137 -14.24 -1.87 -3.57
C GLN A 137 -13.44 -2.46 -2.42
N GLN A 138 -12.95 -3.69 -2.59
CA GLN A 138 -12.11 -4.36 -1.60
C GLN A 138 -10.81 -3.59 -1.31
N ALA A 139 -10.09 -3.13 -2.34
CA ALA A 139 -8.87 -2.36 -2.18
C ALA A 139 -9.12 -1.03 -1.45
N ILE A 140 -10.18 -0.31 -1.83
CA ILE A 140 -10.58 0.94 -1.17
C ILE A 140 -10.93 0.67 0.31
N ARG A 141 -11.69 -0.40 0.58
CA ARG A 141 -12.04 -0.78 1.94
C ARG A 141 -10.82 -1.14 2.78
N LYS A 142 -9.85 -1.86 2.22
CA LYS A 142 -8.57 -2.15 2.88
C LYS A 142 -7.87 -0.85 3.32
N LEU A 143 -7.82 0.16 2.45
CA LEU A 143 -7.23 1.46 2.76
C LEU A 143 -7.98 2.19 3.89
N ILE A 144 -9.31 2.19 3.86
CA ILE A 144 -10.11 2.91 4.87
C ILE A 144 -10.13 2.16 6.21
N VAL A 145 -10.49 0.88 6.21
CA VAL A 145 -10.67 0.11 7.45
C VAL A 145 -9.34 -0.10 8.15
N LYS A 146 -8.35 -0.69 7.46
CA LYS A 146 -7.05 -1.01 8.07
C LYS A 146 -6.14 0.21 8.15
N GLY A 147 -6.22 1.11 7.17
CA GLY A 147 -5.35 2.29 7.13
C GLY A 147 -5.81 3.43 8.05
N VAL A 148 -7.12 3.68 8.11
CA VAL A 148 -7.69 4.84 8.81
C VAL A 148 -8.42 4.42 10.08
N GLN A 149 -9.48 3.61 9.97
CA GLN A 149 -10.40 3.36 11.08
C GLN A 149 -9.75 2.59 12.24
N GLU A 150 -9.07 1.48 11.94
CA GLU A 150 -8.36 0.68 12.94
C GLU A 150 -7.26 1.51 13.62
N LYS A 151 -6.55 2.36 12.86
CA LYS A 151 -5.48 3.20 13.40
C LYS A 151 -6.02 4.32 14.29
N ILE A 152 -7.10 4.99 13.88
CA ILE A 152 -7.79 6.00 14.69
C ILE A 152 -8.30 5.36 15.98
N LYS A 153 -8.96 4.19 15.90
CA LYS A 153 -9.44 3.46 17.08
C LYS A 153 -8.29 3.13 18.03
N PHE A 154 -7.20 2.58 17.51
CA PHE A 154 -6.00 2.27 18.29
C PHE A 154 -5.44 3.50 19.05
N ILE A 155 -5.41 4.66 18.39
CA ILE A 155 -4.93 5.92 19.00
C ILE A 155 -5.90 6.35 20.10
N VAL A 156 -7.20 6.40 19.82
CA VAL A 156 -8.23 6.82 20.78
C VAL A 156 -8.26 5.92 22.02
N ASP A 157 -8.05 4.61 21.85
CA ASP A 157 -8.10 3.64 22.94
C ASP A 157 -6.83 3.68 23.84
N ARG A 158 -5.70 4.18 23.33
CA ARG A 158 -4.40 4.14 24.05
C ARG A 158 -3.86 5.49 24.51
N GLU A 159 -4.28 6.60 23.90
CA GLU A 159 -3.69 7.91 24.17
C GLU A 159 -4.65 8.84 24.94
N SER A 160 -4.09 9.67 25.83
CA SER A 160 -4.80 10.79 26.50
C SER A 160 -4.99 12.01 25.59
N TYR A 161 -4.41 11.96 24.41
CA TYR A 161 -4.61 12.84 23.26
C TYR A 161 -5.19 11.96 22.16
N PRO A 162 -6.19 12.36 21.37
CA PRO A 162 -6.37 13.72 20.86
C PRO A 162 -7.67 14.39 21.36
N LYS A 163 -7.85 15.66 20.99
CA LYS A 163 -9.02 16.47 21.39
C LYS A 163 -10.33 15.79 20.98
N LYS A 164 -11.39 16.02 21.78
CA LYS A 164 -12.75 15.57 21.47
C LYS A 164 -13.15 15.96 20.03
N GLY A 165 -13.56 14.98 19.25
CA GLY A 165 -13.98 15.17 17.85
C GLY A 165 -12.85 15.14 16.82
N TRP A 166 -11.58 14.93 17.22
CA TRP A 166 -10.47 14.73 16.28
C TRP A 166 -10.69 13.50 15.39
N ALA A 167 -11.06 12.37 15.98
CA ALA A 167 -11.24 11.10 15.28
C ALA A 167 -12.19 11.23 14.08
N LYS A 168 -13.34 11.91 14.26
CA LYS A 168 -14.30 12.16 13.19
C LYS A 168 -13.72 13.05 12.09
N LYS A 169 -13.05 14.15 12.47
CA LYS A 169 -12.45 15.09 11.50
C LYS A 169 -11.33 14.43 10.70
N GLU A 170 -10.49 13.65 11.37
CA GLU A 170 -9.38 12.96 10.70
C GLU A 170 -9.91 11.86 9.78
N HIS A 171 -10.94 11.12 10.20
CA HIS A 171 -11.60 10.14 9.34
C HIS A 171 -12.18 10.77 8.06
N GLU A 172 -12.97 11.84 8.17
CA GLU A 172 -13.54 12.58 7.01
C GLU A 172 -12.45 13.17 6.10
N LYS A 173 -11.35 13.66 6.70
CA LYS A 173 -10.18 14.18 5.98
C LYS A 173 -9.51 13.07 5.18
N GLN A 174 -9.21 11.94 5.81
CA GLN A 174 -8.54 10.81 5.16
C GLN A 174 -9.38 10.19 4.05
N GLU A 175 -10.70 10.11 4.19
CA GLU A 175 -11.58 9.64 3.09
C GLU A 175 -11.55 10.57 1.88
N SER A 176 -11.47 11.88 2.12
CA SER A 176 -11.37 12.87 1.04
C SER A 176 -10.00 12.77 0.33
N ILE A 177 -8.92 12.57 1.10
CA ILE A 177 -7.57 12.32 0.54
C ILE A 177 -7.57 11.01 -0.28
N LEU A 178 -8.11 9.94 0.29
CA LEU A 178 -8.17 8.62 -0.36
C LEU A 178 -9.01 8.64 -1.63
N SER A 179 -10.06 9.45 -1.73
CA SER A 179 -10.85 9.54 -2.97
C SER A 179 -9.98 9.99 -4.16
N ILE A 180 -9.09 10.96 -3.95
CA ILE A 180 -8.15 11.41 -4.98
C ILE A 180 -7.08 10.34 -5.26
N VAL A 181 -6.50 9.73 -4.22
CA VAL A 181 -5.47 8.68 -4.39
C VAL A 181 -6.04 7.47 -5.13
N CYS A 182 -7.23 7.00 -4.76
CA CYS A 182 -7.92 5.89 -5.40
C CYS A 182 -8.32 6.20 -6.84
N HIS A 183 -8.68 7.45 -7.15
CA HIS A 183 -8.89 7.89 -8.52
C HIS A 183 -7.62 7.79 -9.35
N VAL A 184 -6.49 8.25 -8.83
CA VAL A 184 -5.19 8.13 -9.51
C VAL A 184 -4.78 6.67 -9.73
N LEU A 185 -5.08 5.80 -8.75
CA LEU A 185 -4.86 4.35 -8.85
C LEU A 185 -5.84 3.62 -9.78
N GLY A 186 -6.89 4.28 -10.29
CA GLY A 186 -7.90 3.64 -11.14
C GLY A 186 -8.90 2.75 -10.39
N LEU A 187 -8.98 2.86 -9.06
CA LEU A 187 -9.93 2.12 -8.22
C LEU A 187 -11.34 2.75 -8.20
N THR A 188 -11.46 4.00 -8.67
CA THR A 188 -12.73 4.73 -8.76
C THR A 188 -12.64 5.81 -9.84
N ALA A 189 -13.74 6.04 -10.57
CA ALA A 189 -13.85 7.19 -11.46
C ALA A 189 -14.15 8.50 -10.70
N ASP A 190 -14.80 8.41 -9.55
CA ASP A 190 -15.18 9.57 -8.72
C ASP A 190 -14.00 10.03 -7.85
N LYS A 191 -13.42 11.18 -8.21
CA LYS A 191 -12.29 11.81 -7.52
C LYS A 191 -12.66 12.43 -6.16
N GLU A 192 -13.92 12.80 -5.95
CA GLU A 192 -14.35 13.56 -4.77
C GLU A 192 -14.93 12.65 -3.68
N ASN A 193 -15.72 11.66 -4.07
CA ASN A 193 -16.47 10.80 -3.15
C ASN A 193 -16.24 9.31 -3.38
N GLY A 194 -15.32 8.93 -4.28
CA GLY A 194 -15.08 7.53 -4.61
C GLY A 194 -14.75 6.64 -3.41
N ALA A 195 -13.98 7.14 -2.43
CA ALA A 195 -13.70 6.40 -1.21
C ALA A 195 -14.88 6.44 -0.21
N LYS A 196 -15.58 7.58 -0.11
CA LYS A 196 -16.72 7.78 0.80
C LYS A 196 -17.92 6.90 0.43
N ASN A 197 -18.22 6.81 -0.86
CA ASN A 197 -19.36 6.06 -1.38
C ASN A 197 -19.15 4.54 -1.31
N ARG A 198 -17.90 4.08 -1.15
CA ARG A 198 -17.53 2.66 -1.14
C ARG A 198 -17.24 2.10 0.26
N LEU A 199 -17.70 2.79 1.30
CA LEU A 199 -17.72 2.32 2.70
C LEU A 199 -18.79 1.23 2.97
N GLY A 200 -19.59 0.89 1.96
CA GLY A 200 -20.53 -0.23 2.04
C GLY A 200 -19.82 -1.58 2.23
N GLN A 201 -20.61 -2.63 2.43
CA GLN A 201 -20.05 -3.98 2.46
C GLN A 201 -19.52 -4.34 1.07
N ASP A 202 -18.21 -4.57 0.93
CA ASP A 202 -17.68 -5.09 -0.33
C ASP A 202 -18.21 -6.52 -0.54
N PRO A 203 -18.68 -6.86 -1.75
CA PRO A 203 -19.29 -8.15 -2.05
C PRO A 203 -18.41 -9.36 -1.71
N ILE A 204 -17.08 -9.23 -1.88
CA ILE A 204 -16.13 -10.32 -1.62
C ILE A 204 -16.06 -10.63 -0.12
N SER A 205 -15.94 -9.61 0.73
CA SER A 205 -15.92 -9.81 2.18
C SER A 205 -17.26 -10.33 2.71
N ASN A 206 -18.39 -10.01 2.07
CA ASN A 206 -19.70 -10.56 2.46
C ASN A 206 -19.74 -12.07 2.24
N VAL A 207 -19.34 -12.51 1.05
CA VAL A 207 -19.20 -13.94 0.72
C VAL A 207 -18.32 -14.66 1.74
N VAL A 208 -17.15 -14.10 2.03
CA VAL A 208 -16.21 -14.72 2.97
C VAL A 208 -16.76 -14.70 4.40
N SER A 209 -17.40 -13.59 4.81
CA SER A 209 -17.99 -13.46 6.13
C SER A 209 -19.11 -14.47 6.37
N SER A 210 -19.91 -14.80 5.35
CA SER A 210 -20.97 -15.80 5.48
C SER A 210 -20.39 -17.20 5.77
N ILE A 211 -19.22 -17.51 5.23
CA ILE A 211 -18.48 -18.75 5.50
C ILE A 211 -17.82 -18.71 6.89
N THR A 212 -17.12 -17.63 7.24
CA THR A 212 -16.43 -17.52 8.54
C THR A 212 -17.40 -17.47 9.72
N ASN A 213 -18.56 -16.81 9.57
CA ASN A 213 -19.59 -16.75 10.62
C ASN A 213 -20.11 -18.15 10.99
N ARG A 214 -20.20 -19.08 10.03
CA ARG A 214 -20.54 -20.49 10.31
C ARG A 214 -19.44 -21.24 11.06
N ALA A 215 -18.22 -20.71 11.08
CA ALA A 215 -17.06 -21.27 11.76
C ALA A 215 -16.62 -20.42 12.97
N HIS A 216 -17.45 -19.47 13.43
CA HIS A 216 -17.07 -18.48 14.45
C HIS A 216 -16.45 -19.10 15.71
N ASP A 217 -17.13 -20.08 16.32
CA ASP A 217 -16.67 -20.72 17.55
C ASP A 217 -15.34 -21.47 17.36
N PHE A 218 -15.12 -22.04 16.18
CA PHE A 218 -13.88 -22.71 15.84
C PHE A 218 -12.75 -21.70 15.62
N ILE A 219 -13.00 -20.64 14.84
CA ILE A 219 -12.04 -19.56 14.56
C ILE A 219 -11.59 -18.90 15.87
N LYS A 220 -12.55 -18.53 16.73
CA LYS A 220 -12.28 -17.89 18.03
C LYS A 220 -11.42 -18.74 18.97
N LYS A 221 -11.50 -20.08 18.88
CA LYS A 221 -10.69 -21.00 19.69
C LYS A 221 -9.27 -21.17 19.17
N ASN A 222 -9.04 -20.96 17.87
CA ASN A 222 -7.79 -21.34 17.20
C ASN A 222 -6.98 -20.14 16.67
N ILE A 223 -7.56 -18.94 16.67
CA ILE A 223 -6.93 -17.73 16.14
C ILE A 223 -6.96 -16.64 17.21
N ASP A 224 -5.77 -16.18 17.57
CA ASP A 224 -5.59 -15.09 18.52
C ASP A 224 -5.95 -13.74 17.90
N GLY A 225 -6.50 -12.83 18.71
CA GLY A 225 -6.79 -11.45 18.32
C GLY A 225 -8.11 -10.92 18.87
N GLU A 226 -8.32 -9.60 18.77
CA GLU A 226 -9.57 -8.96 19.23
C GLU A 226 -10.78 -9.33 18.36
N ASN A 227 -10.56 -9.59 17.06
CA ASN A 227 -11.60 -10.03 16.13
C ASN A 227 -11.05 -11.12 15.17
N PRO A 228 -11.00 -12.39 15.64
CA PRO A 228 -10.46 -13.51 14.87
C PRO A 228 -11.16 -13.72 13.50
N ASP A 229 -12.47 -13.55 13.41
CA ASP A 229 -13.21 -13.70 12.14
C ASP A 229 -12.81 -12.64 11.11
N ALA A 230 -12.65 -11.39 11.54
CA ALA A 230 -12.17 -10.33 10.66
C ALA A 230 -10.74 -10.61 10.19
N ILE A 231 -9.87 -11.16 11.04
CA ILE A 231 -8.50 -11.55 10.66
C ILE A 231 -8.53 -12.61 9.54
N VAL A 232 -9.35 -13.66 9.69
CA VAL A 232 -9.50 -14.71 8.66
C VAL A 232 -10.07 -14.13 7.37
N THR A 233 -11.16 -13.37 7.49
CA THR A 233 -11.81 -12.72 6.34
C THR A 233 -10.80 -11.88 5.58
N HIS A 234 -10.09 -10.99 6.28
CA HIS A 234 -9.07 -10.14 5.69
C HIS A 234 -7.95 -10.91 4.99
N LYS A 235 -7.49 -12.04 5.55
CA LYS A 235 -6.46 -12.86 4.91
C LYS A 235 -6.95 -13.47 3.60
N ILE A 236 -8.15 -14.04 3.59
CA ILE A 236 -8.73 -14.67 2.41
C ILE A 236 -8.95 -13.63 1.31
N VAL A 237 -9.55 -12.51 1.69
CA VAL A 237 -9.89 -11.40 0.81
C VAL A 237 -8.61 -10.76 0.24
N ASP A 238 -7.59 -10.46 1.07
CA ASP A 238 -6.30 -9.94 0.61
C ASP A 238 -5.58 -10.91 -0.36
N ALA A 239 -5.66 -12.22 -0.09
CA ALA A 239 -5.12 -13.23 -1.00
C ALA A 239 -5.85 -13.21 -2.35
N TYR A 240 -7.19 -13.17 -2.35
CA TYR A 240 -7.98 -13.09 -3.57
C TYR A 240 -7.60 -11.88 -4.45
N TYR A 241 -7.44 -10.70 -3.84
CA TYR A 241 -6.99 -9.52 -4.57
C TYR A 241 -5.59 -9.69 -5.17
N ARG A 242 -4.65 -10.26 -4.43
CA ARG A 242 -3.31 -10.56 -4.96
C ARG A 242 -3.37 -11.51 -6.15
N CYS A 243 -4.28 -12.49 -6.13
CA CYS A 243 -4.42 -13.47 -7.20
C CYS A 243 -4.98 -12.85 -8.50
N TYR A 244 -5.93 -11.92 -8.39
CA TYR A 244 -6.71 -11.44 -9.53
C TYR A 244 -6.42 -10.00 -9.99
N SER A 245 -5.76 -9.17 -9.17
CA SER A 245 -5.49 -7.75 -9.49
C SER A 245 -4.80 -7.58 -10.86
N ASN A 246 -3.75 -8.35 -11.14
CA ASN A 246 -3.04 -8.26 -12.41
C ASN A 246 -3.91 -8.64 -13.62
N LYS A 247 -4.73 -9.70 -13.48
CA LYS A 247 -5.64 -10.18 -14.54
C LYS A 247 -6.68 -9.11 -14.89
N GLU A 248 -7.18 -8.39 -13.88
CA GLU A 248 -8.17 -7.34 -14.02
C GLU A 248 -7.55 -5.95 -14.33
N GLY A 249 -6.23 -5.87 -14.53
CA GLY A 249 -5.54 -4.61 -14.82
C GLY A 249 -5.56 -3.60 -13.67
N LEU A 250 -5.66 -4.09 -12.43
CA LEU A 250 -5.70 -3.28 -11.21
C LEU A 250 -4.31 -3.09 -10.59
N PRO A 251 -4.12 -2.09 -9.71
CA PRO A 251 -2.87 -1.92 -8.98
C PRO A 251 -2.49 -3.17 -8.20
N SER A 252 -1.19 -3.48 -8.15
CA SER A 252 -0.70 -4.64 -7.40
C SER A 252 -1.01 -4.50 -5.90
N ALA A 253 -1.12 -5.64 -5.21
CA ALA A 253 -1.32 -5.66 -3.76
C ALA A 253 -0.22 -4.89 -3.00
N GLU A 254 1.02 -4.92 -3.51
CA GLU A 254 2.15 -4.18 -2.95
C GLU A 254 1.92 -2.66 -2.99
N ILE A 255 1.39 -2.13 -4.10
CA ILE A 255 1.06 -0.70 -4.21
C ILE A 255 -0.02 -0.33 -3.19
N ILE A 256 -1.08 -1.14 -3.07
CA ILE A 256 -2.16 -0.91 -2.10
C ILE A 256 -1.60 -0.93 -0.67
N ASP A 257 -0.70 -1.87 -0.34
CA ASP A 257 -0.09 -1.94 0.97
C ASP A 257 0.82 -0.75 1.29
N LYS A 258 1.63 -0.28 0.33
CA LYS A 258 2.44 0.94 0.53
C LYS A 258 1.58 2.18 0.76
N VAL A 259 0.46 2.32 0.03
CA VAL A 259 -0.48 3.44 0.23
C VAL A 259 -1.12 3.34 1.61
N LYS A 260 -1.58 2.14 2.01
CA LYS A 260 -2.14 1.89 3.34
C LYS A 260 -1.15 2.27 4.44
N ASP A 261 0.10 1.87 4.32
CA ASP A 261 1.13 2.14 5.32
C ASP A 261 1.45 3.64 5.42
N GLU A 262 1.47 4.35 4.28
CA GLU A 262 1.64 5.82 4.28
C GLU A 262 0.45 6.55 4.92
N ILE A 263 -0.77 6.05 4.72
CA ILE A 263 -1.97 6.58 5.39
C ILE A 263 -1.90 6.35 6.89
N ILE A 264 -1.52 5.15 7.34
CA ILE A 264 -1.31 4.84 8.77
C ILE A 264 -0.31 5.81 9.38
N ASN A 265 0.79 6.06 8.68
CA ASN A 265 1.83 6.96 9.14
C ASN A 265 1.33 8.42 9.20
N THR A 266 0.59 8.86 8.19
CA THR A 266 -0.03 10.19 8.15
C THR A 266 -0.99 10.38 9.33
N VAL A 267 -1.85 9.40 9.61
CA VAL A 267 -2.78 9.43 10.75
C VAL A 267 -2.02 9.49 12.07
N LEU A 268 -0.96 8.69 12.23
CA LEU A 268 -0.11 8.68 13.43
C LEU A 268 0.60 10.02 13.66
N ILE A 269 1.18 10.61 12.62
CA ILE A 269 1.83 11.92 12.73
C ILE A 269 0.78 13.00 13.07
N SER A 270 -0.39 12.94 12.44
CA SER A 270 -1.46 13.92 12.63
C SER A 270 -2.08 13.92 14.04
N SER A 271 -2.01 12.79 14.76
CA SER A 271 -2.54 12.70 16.13
C SER A 271 -1.71 13.46 17.14
N ASN A 272 -0.42 13.68 16.85
CA ASN A 272 0.52 14.35 17.75
C ASN A 272 1.28 15.50 17.04
N PRO A 273 0.85 16.76 17.22
CA PRO A 273 1.55 17.93 16.68
C PRO A 273 3.00 18.13 17.16
N HIS A 274 3.44 17.40 18.19
CA HIS A 274 4.82 17.41 18.68
C HIS A 274 5.68 16.30 18.03
N ASN A 275 5.11 15.50 17.14
CA ASN A 275 5.88 14.53 16.35
C ASN A 275 6.95 15.27 15.52
N GLU A 276 8.16 14.73 15.48
CA GLU A 276 9.28 15.32 14.73
C GLU A 276 8.95 15.48 13.24
N ASP A 277 8.18 14.56 12.68
CA ASP A 277 7.76 14.54 11.29
C ASP A 277 6.48 15.35 11.04
N TYR A 278 5.91 16.04 12.04
CA TYR A 278 4.69 16.83 11.85
C TYR A 278 4.87 17.92 10.78
N HIS A 279 6.08 18.45 10.66
CA HIS A 279 6.43 19.43 9.63
C HIS A 279 6.18 18.92 8.20
N THR A 280 6.20 17.60 7.98
CA THR A 280 5.93 16.98 6.67
C THR A 280 4.46 17.11 6.22
N LEU A 281 3.55 17.36 7.17
CA LEU A 281 2.12 17.59 6.94
C LEU A 281 1.77 19.07 6.78
N LEU A 282 2.77 19.94 6.74
CA LEU A 282 2.61 21.38 6.63
C LEU A 282 3.10 21.89 5.26
N ASP A 283 2.50 23.00 4.82
CA ASP A 283 3.01 23.81 3.71
C ASP A 283 4.20 24.68 4.16
N ASP A 284 4.80 25.41 3.21
CA ASP A 284 5.93 26.30 3.47
C ASP A 284 5.59 27.44 4.45
N CYS A 285 4.31 27.75 4.62
CA CYS A 285 3.79 28.72 5.58
C CYS A 285 3.49 28.10 6.96
N LYS A 286 3.89 26.85 7.20
CA LYS A 286 3.64 26.06 8.42
C LYS A 286 2.15 25.83 8.69
N ARG A 287 1.32 25.79 7.66
CA ARG A 287 -0.12 25.50 7.75
C ARG A 287 -0.39 24.07 7.31
N PRO A 288 -1.40 23.37 7.85
CA PRO A 288 -1.76 22.04 7.38
C PRO A 288 -2.00 22.01 5.88
N LEU A 289 -1.44 21.01 5.20
CA LEU A 289 -1.68 20.79 3.76
C LEU A 289 -3.18 20.66 3.47
N SER A 290 -3.60 21.16 2.30
CA SER A 290 -4.94 20.91 1.78
C SER A 290 -5.16 19.41 1.51
N ILE A 291 -6.42 19.00 1.35
CA ILE A 291 -6.76 17.61 0.98
C ILE A 291 -6.03 17.20 -0.29
N GLU A 292 -6.07 18.06 -1.30
CA GLU A 292 -5.46 17.82 -2.61
C GLU A 292 -3.94 17.71 -2.52
N ALA A 293 -3.28 18.66 -1.84
CA ALA A 293 -1.83 18.61 -1.63
C ALA A 293 -1.41 17.37 -0.81
N SER A 294 -2.20 16.97 0.19
CA SER A 294 -1.95 15.75 0.97
C SER A 294 -2.05 14.50 0.10
N ALA A 295 -3.06 14.41 -0.77
CA ALA A 295 -3.21 13.28 -1.68
C ALA A 295 -2.05 13.18 -2.68
N TYR A 296 -1.66 14.30 -3.30
CA TYR A 296 -0.54 14.31 -4.24
C TYR A 296 0.82 14.09 -3.57
N ARG A 297 0.98 14.43 -2.28
CA ARG A 297 2.15 14.05 -1.49
C ARG A 297 2.26 12.53 -1.34
N ILE A 298 1.15 11.84 -1.03
CA ILE A 298 1.11 10.37 -0.95
C ILE A 298 1.45 9.74 -2.31
N ILE A 299 0.81 10.21 -3.39
CA ILE A 299 1.11 9.76 -4.76
C ILE A 299 2.58 9.95 -5.10
N SER A 300 3.13 11.13 -4.79
CA SER A 300 4.53 11.46 -5.03
C SER A 300 5.47 10.52 -4.30
N LYS A 301 5.20 10.25 -3.01
CA LYS A 301 6.07 9.42 -2.15
C LYS A 301 5.96 7.93 -2.45
N VAL A 302 4.75 7.43 -2.69
CA VAL A 302 4.47 5.99 -2.79
C VAL A 302 4.51 5.47 -4.22
N LEU A 303 4.02 6.24 -5.19
CA LEU A 303 3.91 5.80 -6.57
C LEU A 303 5.07 6.31 -7.42
N LEU A 304 5.35 7.61 -7.36
CA LEU A 304 6.28 8.24 -8.29
C LEU A 304 7.74 8.13 -7.83
N HIS A 305 8.03 8.43 -6.56
CA HIS A 305 9.40 8.46 -6.06
C HIS A 305 10.15 7.14 -6.23
N PRO A 306 9.59 5.96 -5.87
CA PRO A 306 10.33 4.70 -5.98
C PRO A 306 10.69 4.33 -7.42
N ILE A 307 9.93 4.80 -8.41
CA ILE A 307 10.10 4.43 -9.83
C ILE A 307 10.90 5.47 -10.60
N ILE A 308 10.68 6.75 -10.29
CA ILE A 308 11.27 7.86 -11.05
C ILE A 308 12.60 8.28 -10.45
N SER A 309 12.77 8.26 -9.12
CA SER A 309 13.94 8.87 -8.51
C SER A 309 15.26 8.21 -8.92
N GLU A 310 15.30 6.89 -9.03
CA GLU A 310 16.52 6.15 -9.42
C GLU A 310 16.99 6.53 -10.82
N LYS A 311 16.06 6.65 -11.79
CA LYS A 311 16.36 7.06 -13.15
C LYS A 311 17.09 8.41 -13.18
N TYR A 312 16.61 9.33 -12.35
CA TYR A 312 17.05 10.72 -12.34
C TYR A 312 18.19 11.01 -11.37
N PHE A 313 18.44 10.12 -10.41
CA PHE A 313 19.58 10.21 -9.49
C PHE A 313 20.91 10.13 -10.24
N ASN A 314 21.01 9.29 -11.26
CA ASN A 314 22.19 9.16 -12.12
C ASN A 314 22.47 10.41 -12.97
N HIS A 315 21.49 11.32 -13.07
CA HIS A 315 21.60 12.60 -13.76
C HIS A 315 21.82 13.78 -12.80
N MET A 316 22.14 13.52 -11.53
CA MET A 316 22.55 14.54 -10.57
C MET A 316 24.07 14.58 -10.47
N GLU A 317 24.67 15.76 -10.71
CA GLU A 317 26.07 15.99 -10.34
C GLU A 317 26.16 16.67 -8.98
N ALA A 318 26.99 16.11 -8.11
CA ALA A 318 27.37 16.73 -6.86
C ALA A 318 28.54 17.69 -7.12
N ILE A 319 28.28 18.99 -7.11
CA ILE A 319 29.32 20.01 -7.14
C ILE A 319 29.75 20.30 -5.70
N VAL A 320 30.98 19.96 -5.36
CA VAL A 320 31.58 20.34 -4.09
C VAL A 320 32.07 21.78 -4.20
N LYS A 321 31.42 22.71 -3.49
CA LYS A 321 31.90 24.08 -3.34
C LYS A 321 32.52 24.24 -1.97
N SER A 322 33.80 24.59 -1.93
CA SER A 322 34.41 25.12 -0.71
C SER A 322 34.23 26.64 -0.70
N ARG A 323 33.65 27.16 0.39
CA ARG A 323 33.66 28.60 0.69
C ARG A 323 34.44 28.79 1.97
N SER A 324 35.42 29.68 1.95
CA SER A 324 36.09 30.13 3.17
C SER A 324 35.45 31.44 3.62
N PHE A 325 35.12 31.55 4.91
CA PHE A 325 34.58 32.77 5.50
C PHE A 325 35.31 33.07 6.82
N LEU A 326 35.43 34.35 7.12
CA LEU A 326 36.00 34.84 8.37
C LEU A 326 34.92 34.90 9.44
N GLN A 327 35.18 34.24 10.57
CA GLN A 327 34.36 34.38 11.76
C GLN A 327 34.63 35.73 12.44
N PRO A 328 33.71 36.22 13.30
CA PRO A 328 33.88 37.50 14.01
C PRO A 328 35.14 37.56 14.89
N ASN A 329 35.69 36.42 15.29
CA ASN A 329 36.94 36.29 16.05
C ASN A 329 38.21 36.32 15.17
N GLY A 330 38.08 36.49 13.84
CA GLY A 330 39.20 36.51 12.91
C GLY A 330 39.64 35.13 12.40
N GLU A 331 39.03 34.03 12.87
CA GLU A 331 39.34 32.69 12.38
C GLU A 331 38.71 32.45 11.00
N LYS A 332 39.51 31.99 10.04
CA LYS A 332 39.03 31.59 8.71
C LYS A 332 38.52 30.15 8.79
N LYS A 333 37.22 29.94 8.62
CA LYS A 333 36.63 28.60 8.51
C LYS A 333 36.27 28.27 7.07
N GLU A 334 36.46 27.01 6.71
CA GLU A 334 35.98 26.47 5.44
C GLU A 334 34.64 25.77 5.68
N SER A 335 33.62 26.17 4.93
CA SER A 335 32.41 25.38 4.74
C SER A 335 32.55 24.63 3.41
N ILE A 336 32.44 23.30 3.48
CA ILE A 336 32.26 22.46 2.31
C ILE A 336 30.76 22.24 2.15
N ARG A 337 30.18 22.74 1.05
CA ARG A 337 28.78 22.46 0.69
C ARG A 337 28.79 21.59 -0.56
N ILE A 338 28.09 20.46 -0.49
CA ILE A 338 27.80 19.65 -1.67
C ILE A 338 26.49 20.18 -2.24
N GLU A 339 26.56 20.94 -3.33
CA GLU A 339 25.38 21.32 -4.10
C GLU A 339 25.12 20.22 -5.12
N LYS A 340 24.00 19.49 -4.98
CA LYS A 340 23.54 18.62 -6.06
C LYS A 340 22.84 19.50 -7.09
N LYS A 341 23.39 19.57 -8.30
CA LYS A 341 22.68 20.13 -9.44
C LYS A 341 22.02 18.99 -10.19
N TYR A 342 20.72 19.14 -10.40
CA TYR A 342 19.99 18.31 -11.34
C TYR A 342 20.43 18.71 -12.75
N LEU A 343 21.18 17.83 -13.43
CA LEU A 343 21.72 18.09 -14.77
C LEU A 343 20.80 17.64 -15.89
N ALA A 344 19.71 16.95 -15.57
CA ALA A 344 18.58 16.90 -16.47
C ALA A 344 17.90 18.28 -16.44
N THR A 345 18.62 19.30 -16.88
CA THR A 345 18.03 20.46 -17.50
C THR A 345 17.25 19.91 -18.68
N ASP A 346 15.98 19.61 -18.45
CA ASP A 346 15.03 19.80 -19.52
C ASP A 346 15.14 21.27 -19.88
N GLU A 347 15.94 21.57 -20.91
CA GLU A 347 16.04 22.89 -21.53
C GLU A 347 14.67 23.35 -22.07
N THR A 348 13.65 22.51 -21.97
CA THR A 348 12.26 22.86 -22.17
C THR A 348 11.78 23.74 -21.02
N TYR A 349 11.46 25.00 -21.34
CA TYR A 349 10.81 25.91 -20.40
C TYR A 349 9.44 25.41 -19.88
N HIS A 350 8.87 24.34 -20.47
CA HIS A 350 7.51 23.86 -20.22
C HIS A 350 7.49 22.41 -19.70
N ILE A 351 6.85 22.17 -18.55
CA ILE A 351 6.84 20.85 -17.89
C ILE A 351 6.34 19.72 -18.81
N LYS A 352 5.28 19.93 -19.60
CA LYS A 352 4.75 18.88 -20.51
C LYS A 352 5.72 18.44 -21.61
N SER A 353 6.72 19.26 -21.93
CA SER A 353 7.73 18.92 -22.92
C SER A 353 8.87 18.09 -22.32
N SER A 354 8.96 18.06 -20.99
CA SER A 354 10.05 17.43 -20.27
C SER A 354 10.00 15.90 -20.33
N GLN A 355 11.16 15.25 -20.40
CA GLN A 355 11.28 13.80 -20.24
C GLN A 355 10.79 13.37 -18.85
N PHE A 356 10.99 14.22 -17.84
CA PHE A 356 10.50 14.00 -16.49
C PHE A 356 8.97 13.86 -16.45
N TYR A 357 8.25 14.75 -17.14
CA TYR A 357 6.80 14.66 -17.28
C TYR A 357 6.38 13.41 -18.06
N LYS A 358 7.04 13.11 -19.19
CA LYS A 358 6.71 11.93 -20.02
C LYS A 358 6.89 10.62 -19.26
N ASP A 359 7.90 10.53 -18.41
CA ASP A 359 8.12 9.33 -17.57
C ASP A 359 7.02 9.19 -16.51
N ILE A 360 6.58 10.30 -15.90
CA ILE A 360 5.48 10.32 -14.94
C ILE A 360 4.16 9.96 -15.64
N GLU A 361 3.87 10.60 -16.78
CA GLU A 361 2.70 10.32 -17.61
C GLU A 361 2.65 8.84 -18.00
N SER A 362 3.74 8.30 -18.55
CA SER A 362 3.83 6.89 -18.92
C SER A 362 3.60 5.96 -17.73
N HIS A 363 4.14 6.30 -16.55
CA HIS A 363 3.95 5.47 -15.37
C HIS A 363 2.52 5.54 -14.83
N LEU A 364 1.95 6.74 -14.70
CA LEU A 364 0.58 6.93 -14.23
C LEU A 364 -0.44 6.29 -15.18
N LEU A 365 -0.28 6.43 -16.49
CA LEU A 365 -1.15 5.79 -17.49
C LEU A 365 -1.00 4.27 -17.53
N SER A 366 0.14 3.72 -17.10
CA SER A 366 0.30 2.28 -16.91
C SER A 366 -0.52 1.73 -15.74
N ILE A 367 -0.83 2.58 -14.75
CA ILE A 367 -1.68 2.25 -13.60
C ILE A 367 -3.15 2.51 -13.92
N ASN A 368 -3.46 3.72 -14.41
CA ASN A 368 -4.81 4.12 -14.79
C ASN A 368 -4.80 4.86 -16.12
N LYS A 369 -5.31 4.18 -17.17
CA LYS A 369 -5.39 4.72 -18.53
C LYS A 369 -6.40 5.86 -18.69
N ASN A 370 -7.30 6.06 -17.72
CA ASN A 370 -8.39 7.04 -17.80
C ASN A 370 -8.05 8.38 -17.13
N LEU A 371 -6.80 8.59 -16.71
CA LEU A 371 -6.38 9.86 -16.12
C LEU A 371 -6.45 10.99 -17.15
N THR A 372 -6.95 12.14 -16.71
CA THR A 372 -6.97 13.33 -17.56
C THR A 372 -5.59 13.97 -17.61
N GLU A 373 -5.35 14.79 -18.64
CA GLU A 373 -4.12 15.58 -18.75
C GLU A 373 -3.90 16.47 -17.50
N ASN A 374 -4.99 16.97 -16.90
CA ASN A 374 -4.92 17.78 -15.70
C ASN A 374 -4.50 16.96 -14.47
N ASP A 375 -4.97 15.72 -14.33
CA ASP A 375 -4.55 14.84 -13.22
C ASP A 375 -3.06 14.53 -13.30
N ILE A 376 -2.57 14.26 -14.50
CA ILE A 376 -1.15 13.98 -14.77
C ILE A 376 -0.30 15.22 -14.45
N LEU A 377 -0.72 16.40 -14.94
CA LEU A 377 -0.03 17.66 -14.69
C LEU A 377 0.11 17.97 -13.19
N LEU A 378 -0.98 17.84 -12.42
CA LEU A 378 -0.96 18.09 -10.98
C LEU A 378 -0.04 17.11 -10.23
N CYS A 379 -0.07 15.83 -10.61
CA CYS A 379 0.87 14.82 -10.09
C CYS A 379 2.32 15.18 -10.41
N SER A 380 2.61 15.56 -11.66
CA SER A 380 3.97 15.92 -12.09
C SER A 380 4.51 17.16 -11.37
N MET A 381 3.68 18.20 -11.21
CA MET A 381 4.08 19.42 -10.50
C MET A 381 4.37 19.16 -9.02
N ASN A 382 3.50 18.41 -8.34
CA ASN A 382 3.71 18.03 -6.95
C ASN A 382 4.95 17.13 -6.79
N TYR A 383 5.12 16.15 -7.68
CA TYR A 383 6.27 15.26 -7.59
C TYR A 383 7.59 15.96 -7.86
N HIS A 384 7.64 16.91 -8.80
CA HIS A 384 8.83 17.72 -9.02
C HIS A 384 9.20 18.50 -7.75
N GLN A 385 8.24 19.16 -7.10
CA GLN A 385 8.50 19.87 -5.83
C GLN A 385 8.97 18.90 -4.74
N TYR A 386 8.29 17.76 -4.59
CA TYR A 386 8.69 16.69 -3.67
C TYR A 386 10.13 16.23 -3.93
N PHE A 387 10.48 15.97 -5.19
CA PHE A 387 11.78 15.50 -5.61
C PHE A 387 12.89 16.53 -5.33
N CYS A 388 12.64 17.80 -5.63
CA CYS A 388 13.57 18.88 -5.29
C CYS A 388 13.81 18.98 -3.78
N GLN A 389 12.75 18.88 -2.96
CA GLN A 389 12.87 18.88 -1.50
C GLN A 389 13.66 17.67 -0.97
N GLN A 390 13.39 16.47 -1.48
CA GLN A 390 14.08 15.24 -1.02
C GLN A 390 15.59 15.26 -1.27
N PHE A 391 16.04 15.95 -2.32
CA PHE A 391 17.45 15.98 -2.71
C PHE A 391 18.13 17.34 -2.48
N ASP A 392 17.48 18.25 -1.75
CA ASP A 392 17.95 19.62 -1.49
C ASP A 392 18.39 20.36 -2.77
N LEU A 393 17.62 20.19 -3.85
CA LEU A 393 17.93 20.77 -5.16
C LEU A 393 17.56 22.26 -5.20
N ASP A 394 18.53 23.10 -5.57
CA ASP A 394 18.35 24.55 -5.74
C ASP A 394 17.76 24.86 -7.13
N VAL A 395 16.52 24.44 -7.36
CA VAL A 395 15.78 24.63 -8.62
C VAL A 395 14.50 25.43 -8.33
N PRO A 396 14.19 26.50 -9.12
CA PRO A 396 12.94 27.23 -8.98
C PRO A 396 11.73 26.29 -9.12
N SER A 397 10.67 26.54 -8.35
CA SER A 397 9.43 25.79 -8.50
C SER A 397 8.88 25.91 -9.93
N ILE A 398 8.13 24.92 -10.40
CA ILE A 398 7.51 24.98 -11.75
C ILE A 398 6.60 26.22 -11.88
N ALA A 399 5.89 26.63 -10.82
CA ALA A 399 5.11 27.87 -10.82
C ALA A 399 5.97 29.13 -11.02
N THR A 400 7.22 29.10 -10.51
CA THR A 400 8.22 30.15 -10.78
C THR A 400 8.68 30.11 -12.24
N LEU A 401 8.78 28.92 -12.85
CA LEU A 401 9.10 28.78 -14.27
C LEU A 401 7.95 29.27 -15.17
N GLU A 402 6.69 28.94 -14.87
CA GLU A 402 5.50 29.40 -15.61
C GLU A 402 5.33 30.94 -15.55
N SER A 403 5.58 31.55 -14.39
CA SER A 403 5.56 33.01 -14.25
C SER A 403 6.71 33.70 -15.00
N LEU A 404 7.91 33.10 -15.01
CA LEU A 404 9.03 33.55 -15.85
C LEU A 404 8.74 33.39 -17.35
N GLN A 405 8.00 32.35 -17.75
CA GLN A 405 7.53 32.17 -19.14
C GLN A 405 6.51 33.24 -19.54
N ALA A 406 5.52 33.54 -18.69
CA ALA A 406 4.56 34.60 -18.93
C ALA A 406 5.23 35.98 -19.06
N LEU A 407 6.38 36.17 -18.40
CA LEU A 407 7.22 37.35 -18.54
C LEU A 407 8.05 37.34 -19.84
N ALA A 408 8.62 36.19 -20.22
CA ALA A 408 9.41 36.04 -21.45
C ALA A 408 8.57 36.10 -22.74
N MET A 409 7.27 35.76 -22.67
CA MET A 409 6.34 35.85 -23.80
C MET A 409 5.69 37.23 -23.98
N LYS A 410 6.03 38.24 -23.16
CA LYS A 410 5.66 39.63 -23.49
C LYS A 410 6.59 40.10 -24.62
N PRO A 411 6.09 40.41 -25.82
CA PRO A 411 6.93 40.96 -26.87
C PRO A 411 7.48 42.29 -26.38
N ASP A 412 8.81 42.39 -26.37
CA ASP A 412 9.54 43.60 -26.04
C ASP A 412 9.25 44.64 -27.14
N LYS A 413 8.14 45.37 -27.01
CA LYS A 413 7.88 46.56 -27.82
C LYS A 413 8.81 47.67 -27.35
N ARG A 414 10.10 47.59 -27.70
CA ARG A 414 10.99 48.75 -27.79
C ARG A 414 12.32 48.40 -28.48
N ARG A 415 12.57 49.17 -29.54
CA ARG A 415 13.84 49.44 -30.24
C ARG A 415 14.29 48.43 -31.29
N ALA A 416 13.59 48.44 -32.43
CA ALA A 416 14.30 48.52 -33.69
C ALA A 416 14.83 49.96 -33.84
N VAL A 417 16.13 50.15 -33.63
CA VAL A 417 16.82 51.36 -34.07
C VAL A 417 17.15 51.13 -35.54
N HIS A 418 16.47 51.86 -36.42
CA HIS A 418 16.91 52.03 -37.80
C HIS A 418 18.29 52.69 -37.78
N ILE A 419 19.27 52.01 -38.36
CA ILE A 419 20.52 52.63 -38.80
C ILE A 419 20.26 53.03 -40.25
N GLU A 420 20.22 54.34 -40.51
CA GLU A 420 20.50 54.91 -41.84
C GLU A 420 21.98 55.33 -41.88
#